data_AF-A0AAW1E1Y0-F1
#
_entry.id   AF-A0AAW1E1Y0-F1
#
_cell.length_a   1.000
_cell.length_b   1.000
_cell.length_c   1.000
_cell.angle_alpha   90.00
_cell.angle_beta   90.00
_cell.angle_gamma   90.00
#
_symmetry.space_group_name_H-M   'P 1'
#
loop_
_entity.id
_entity.type
_entity.pdbx_description
1 polymer ?
#
loop_
_entity_poly.entity_id
_entity_poly.type
_entity_poly.pdbx_seq_one_letter_code
_entity_poly.pdbx_strand_id
1 'polypeptide(L)'
;MWVVPSDTPQRGVLEEDDRFTYLECPSTQNLLTSLRQVEKVLAVHEVSYQQGLRSLRKKMSALHNSTMAIFKSGATCSKPEPPAHGRRLGRVFAVGHEVHFMCKPGFELIGPRTRVCLESLRWSGQQPMCRRFNSTGNSLPSFSPAAPSSSLPVSLALSASSSSSSSSASSPSPSSSSSPTSSSPLSSVRPSHCTHFLGSTRCTCDVGFTISGRDNNICTDIDECRLFPLGQPGRLCVHQCVNTPGSFHCFCPAGYQLSREGRSCTDIDECENRMHNCTADQACVNTYGGFQCVAVACPHMNNATYIKTSPMRCERNPCMLGDKACTQAPNSISFHFLSVVSNMSAPRVLFRVSAARVLGDTLRFGLAGGRGRGHFSVQRSGRQTGTLLLVTPIKGPATLEAEVEMSELERSNLLGRYLNKVTLFVSPYEF
;
A
#
# COMPACT_ATOMS: atom_id res chain seq x y z
N MET A 1 9.44 -3.77 -68.94
CA MET A 1 10.38 -3.38 -70.01
C MET A 1 10.87 -1.99 -69.64
N TRP A 2 12.13 -1.89 -69.21
CA TRP A 2 12.79 -0.62 -68.89
C TRP A 2 13.20 0.09 -70.17
N VAL A 3 12.88 1.37 -70.32
CA VAL A 3 13.68 2.29 -71.14
C VAL A 3 13.61 3.69 -70.53
N VAL A 4 14.77 4.20 -70.11
CA VAL A 4 15.11 5.62 -70.03
C VAL A 4 16.30 5.80 -71.00
N PRO A 5 16.36 6.89 -71.78
CA PRO A 5 17.51 7.81 -71.65
C PRO A 5 17.08 9.30 -71.80
N SER A 6 17.56 10.21 -70.94
CA SER A 6 18.77 11.08 -71.09
C SER A 6 18.55 12.31 -71.99
N ASP A 7 18.54 13.52 -71.41
CA ASP A 7 19.41 14.65 -71.82
C ASP A 7 19.14 15.94 -71.00
N THR A 8 20.21 16.65 -70.64
CA THR A 8 20.30 17.97 -70.00
C THR A 8 20.85 18.99 -71.02
N PRO A 9 21.14 20.27 -70.69
CA PRO A 9 20.36 21.33 -70.04
C PRO A 9 20.32 22.61 -70.94
N GLN A 10 19.42 23.58 -70.68
CA GLN A 10 19.60 24.95 -71.19
C GLN A 10 19.26 26.04 -70.17
N ARG A 11 20.13 27.05 -70.20
CA ARG A 11 20.39 28.14 -69.27
C ARG A 11 19.46 29.32 -69.60
N GLY A 12 18.77 29.84 -68.59
CA GLY A 12 18.07 31.13 -68.63
C GLY A 12 18.34 31.89 -67.34
N VAL A 13 19.17 32.92 -67.43
CA VAL A 13 19.48 33.89 -66.38
C VAL A 13 18.56 35.08 -66.57
N LEU A 14 17.80 35.46 -65.55
CA LEU A 14 17.41 36.85 -65.28
C LEU A 14 17.34 37.03 -63.76
N GLU A 15 18.26 37.85 -63.25
CA GLU A 15 18.22 38.49 -61.94
C GLU A 15 17.05 39.48 -61.87
N GLU A 16 16.32 39.52 -60.75
CA GLU A 16 16.18 40.75 -59.96
C GLU A 16 15.51 40.46 -58.59
N ASP A 17 16.28 40.79 -57.55
CA ASP A 17 15.93 41.34 -56.24
C ASP A 17 14.62 40.89 -55.55
N ASP A 18 14.74 39.99 -54.56
CA ASP A 18 13.73 39.88 -53.49
C ASP A 18 14.40 39.78 -52.12
N ARG A 19 14.31 40.89 -51.39
CA ARG A 19 14.84 41.08 -50.05
C ARG A 19 13.90 40.43 -49.04
N PHE A 20 13.97 39.10 -48.92
CA PHE A 20 13.38 38.35 -47.81
C PHE A 20 14.45 37.91 -46.82
N THR A 21 14.41 38.50 -45.61
CA THR A 21 15.09 37.95 -44.43
C THR A 21 14.53 36.57 -44.13
N TYR A 22 15.21 35.53 -44.59
CA TYR A 22 14.98 34.17 -44.13
C TYR A 22 15.41 34.09 -42.67
N LEU A 23 14.45 33.79 -41.79
CA LEU A 23 14.76 33.19 -40.50
C LEU A 23 15.41 31.83 -40.84
N GLU A 24 16.73 31.74 -40.76
CA GLU A 24 17.48 30.54 -41.09
C GLU A 24 16.97 29.37 -40.22
N CYS A 25 16.27 28.41 -40.84
CA CYS A 25 16.14 27.10 -40.22
C CYS A 25 17.55 26.54 -40.03
N PRO A 26 17.93 26.05 -38.83
CA PRO A 26 19.24 25.48 -38.64
C PRO A 26 19.44 24.37 -39.68
N SER A 27 20.54 24.47 -40.43
CA SER A 27 20.87 23.47 -41.46
C SER A 27 20.80 22.07 -40.86
N THR A 28 20.44 21.07 -41.65
CA THR A 28 20.43 19.66 -41.21
C THR A 28 21.76 19.25 -40.56
N GLN A 29 22.86 19.87 -41.00
CA GLN A 29 24.19 19.80 -40.40
C GLN A 29 24.23 20.28 -38.95
N ASN A 30 23.62 21.43 -38.64
CA ASN A 30 23.55 22.01 -37.30
C ASN A 30 22.68 21.17 -36.36
N LEU A 31 21.58 20.60 -36.86
CA LEU A 31 20.75 19.70 -36.06
C LEU A 31 21.50 18.39 -35.74
N LEU A 32 22.22 17.84 -36.71
CA LEU A 32 23.06 16.65 -36.54
C LEU A 32 24.22 16.88 -35.56
N THR A 33 24.84 18.06 -35.56
CA THR A 33 25.88 18.39 -34.58
C THR A 33 25.30 18.55 -33.18
N SER A 34 24.14 19.20 -33.03
CA SER A 34 23.45 19.29 -31.74
C SER A 34 23.03 17.91 -31.20
N LEU A 35 22.49 17.03 -32.05
CA LEU A 35 22.11 15.67 -31.64
C LEU A 35 23.33 14.84 -31.20
N ARG A 36 24.44 14.91 -31.94
CA ARG A 36 25.71 14.27 -31.53
C ARG A 36 26.25 14.82 -30.22
N GLN A 37 26.02 16.11 -29.94
CA GLN A 37 26.43 16.73 -28.69
C GLN A 37 25.56 16.24 -27.51
N VAL A 38 24.25 16.12 -27.71
CA VAL A 38 23.34 15.53 -26.71
C VAL A 38 23.67 14.06 -26.46
N GLU A 39 23.96 13.27 -27.49
CA GLU A 39 24.36 11.87 -27.36
C GLU A 39 25.64 11.72 -26.52
N LYS A 40 26.64 12.58 -26.74
CA LYS A 40 27.85 12.62 -25.91
C LYS A 40 27.55 12.97 -24.45
N VAL A 41 26.67 13.94 -24.20
CA VAL A 41 26.27 14.32 -22.83
C VAL A 41 25.54 13.18 -22.14
N LEU A 42 24.63 12.49 -22.84
CA LEU A 42 23.92 11.33 -22.32
C LEU A 42 24.88 10.18 -21.99
N ALA A 43 25.87 9.92 -22.84
CA ALA A 43 26.89 8.91 -22.58
C ALA A 43 27.72 9.23 -21.32
N VAL A 44 28.10 10.49 -21.13
CA VAL A 44 28.82 10.94 -19.91
C VAL A 44 27.93 10.79 -18.67
N HIS A 45 26.64 11.13 -18.77
CA HIS A 45 25.70 11.00 -17.66
C HIS A 45 25.46 9.53 -17.27
N GLU A 46 25.35 8.63 -18.25
CA GLU A 46 25.24 7.18 -18.01
C GLU A 46 26.48 6.63 -17.30
N VAL A 47 27.69 7.01 -17.74
CA VAL A 47 28.93 6.57 -17.09
C VAL A 47 29.03 7.09 -15.65
N SER A 48 28.66 8.36 -15.42
CA SER A 48 28.62 8.97 -14.09
C SER A 48 27.60 8.26 -13.18
N TYR A 49 26.40 7.99 -13.70
CA TYR A 49 25.34 7.27 -13.00
C TYR A 49 25.78 5.84 -12.62
N GLN A 50 26.39 5.10 -13.54
CA GLN A 50 26.94 3.78 -13.27
C GLN A 50 28.10 3.80 -12.27
N GLN A 51 28.91 4.85 -12.26
CA GLN A 51 29.94 5.04 -11.25
C GLN A 51 29.34 5.35 -9.87
N GLY A 52 28.26 6.14 -9.81
CA GLY A 52 27.45 6.37 -8.62
C GLY A 52 26.87 5.08 -8.06
N LEU A 53 26.25 4.24 -8.91
CA LEU A 53 25.74 2.92 -8.53
C LEU A 53 26.84 1.98 -8.04
N ARG A 54 28.02 1.95 -8.69
CA ARG A 54 29.16 1.16 -8.24
C ARG A 54 29.67 1.61 -6.87
N SER A 55 29.76 2.92 -6.65
CA SER A 55 30.13 3.50 -5.35
C SER A 55 29.11 3.17 -4.27
N LEU A 56 27.82 3.28 -4.57
CA LEU A 56 26.73 2.91 -3.67
C LEU A 56 26.75 1.42 -3.32
N ARG A 57 26.95 0.55 -4.31
CA ARG A 57 27.08 -0.91 -4.12
C ARG A 57 28.28 -1.25 -3.25
N LYS A 58 29.41 -0.54 -3.44
CA LYS A 58 30.60 -0.69 -2.59
C LYS A 58 30.30 -0.24 -1.15
N LYS A 59 29.64 0.90 -0.96
CA LYS A 59 29.18 1.36 0.37
C LYS A 59 28.21 0.38 1.02
N MET A 60 27.26 -0.16 0.27
CA MET A 60 26.30 -1.15 0.77
C MET A 60 26.97 -2.49 1.10
N SER A 61 27.95 -2.93 0.30
CA SER A 61 28.77 -4.10 0.62
C SER A 61 29.67 -3.88 1.83
N ALA A 62 30.19 -2.67 2.03
CA ALA A 62 30.96 -2.31 3.22
C ALA A 62 30.06 -2.29 4.46
N LEU A 63 28.85 -1.72 4.35
CA LEU A 63 27.85 -1.75 5.42
C LEU A 63 27.41 -3.19 5.74
N HIS A 64 27.22 -4.02 4.72
CA HIS A 64 26.90 -5.44 4.86
C HIS A 64 28.05 -6.23 5.46
N ASN A 65 29.30 -5.95 5.10
CA ASN A 65 30.47 -6.59 5.70
C ASN A 65 30.74 -6.09 7.13
N SER A 66 30.45 -4.83 7.44
CA SER A 66 30.53 -4.30 8.82
C SER A 66 29.44 -4.90 9.70
N THR A 67 28.22 -5.05 9.19
CA THR A 67 27.15 -5.79 9.90
C THR A 67 27.47 -7.29 10.00
N MET A 68 27.99 -7.92 8.95
CA MET A 68 28.39 -9.34 8.98
C MET A 68 29.66 -9.61 9.81
N ALA A 69 30.56 -8.63 9.97
CA ALA A 69 31.68 -8.71 10.91
C ALA A 69 31.20 -8.70 12.37
N ILE A 70 30.10 -7.98 12.66
CA ILE A 70 29.42 -8.04 13.96
C ILE A 70 28.79 -9.43 14.17
N PHE A 71 28.21 -10.05 13.12
CA PHE A 71 27.66 -11.41 13.17
C PHE A 71 28.70 -12.55 13.19
N LYS A 72 29.99 -12.26 12.97
CA LYS A 72 31.06 -13.29 12.96
C LYS A 72 31.68 -13.59 14.32
N SER A 73 31.28 -12.88 15.37
CA SER A 73 31.55 -13.30 16.74
C SER A 73 30.32 -14.04 17.26
N GLY A 74 30.48 -15.28 17.71
CA GLY A 74 29.42 -16.08 18.37
C GLY A 74 29.03 -15.51 19.74
N ALA A 75 28.95 -14.18 19.86
CA ALA A 75 28.66 -13.48 21.09
C ALA A 75 27.16 -13.60 21.38
N THR A 76 26.84 -14.49 22.30
CA THR A 76 25.48 -14.72 22.78
C THR A 76 25.31 -14.12 24.17
N CYS A 77 24.16 -13.49 24.43
CA CYS A 77 23.77 -13.12 25.78
C CYS A 77 23.70 -14.35 26.69
N SER A 78 23.92 -14.14 27.99
CA SER A 78 23.76 -15.16 29.01
C SER A 78 22.34 -15.73 29.00
N LYS A 79 22.19 -17.05 29.18
CA LYS A 79 20.89 -17.74 29.18
C LYS A 79 20.04 -17.25 30.37
N PRO A 80 18.94 -16.49 30.16
CA PRO A 80 18.15 -15.98 31.27
C PRO A 80 17.36 -17.08 31.96
N GLU A 81 17.35 -17.14 33.28
CA GLU A 81 16.59 -18.18 34.00
C GLU A 81 15.07 -17.95 33.90
N PRO A 82 14.26 -19.02 33.84
CA PRO A 82 12.82 -18.88 33.93
C PRO A 82 12.44 -18.38 35.34
N PRO A 83 11.51 -17.42 35.46
CA PRO A 83 11.06 -16.95 36.77
C PRO A 83 10.39 -18.08 37.55
N ALA A 84 10.51 -18.02 38.89
CA ALA A 84 9.81 -18.94 39.78
C ALA A 84 8.31 -18.90 39.47
N HIS A 85 7.66 -20.07 39.34
CA HIS A 85 6.27 -20.19 38.90
C HIS A 85 5.98 -19.58 37.51
N GLY A 86 6.98 -19.48 36.64
CA GLY A 86 6.84 -19.10 35.24
C GLY A 86 7.68 -19.94 34.28
N ARG A 87 7.64 -19.56 33.00
CA ARG A 87 8.35 -20.20 31.90
C ARG A 87 8.93 -19.15 30.96
N ARG A 88 10.12 -19.41 30.44
CA ARG A 88 10.79 -18.60 29.41
C ARG A 88 10.68 -19.29 28.05
N LEU A 89 10.11 -18.60 27.08
CA LEU A 89 10.06 -18.99 25.67
C LEU A 89 11.22 -18.34 24.92
N GLY A 90 11.93 -19.12 24.10
CA GLY A 90 13.13 -18.70 23.37
C GLY A 90 14.32 -19.63 23.63
N ARG A 91 14.94 -20.10 22.55
CA ARG A 91 16.07 -21.06 22.56
C ARG A 91 17.38 -20.47 22.03
N VAL A 92 17.34 -19.25 21.50
CA VAL A 92 18.47 -18.56 20.86
C VAL A 92 18.70 -17.25 21.62
N PHE A 93 19.95 -16.96 21.95
CA PHE A 93 20.34 -15.81 22.78
C PHE A 93 21.36 -14.90 22.06
N ALA A 94 21.40 -14.95 20.73
CA ALA A 94 22.27 -14.05 19.96
C ALA A 94 21.72 -12.62 19.97
N VAL A 95 22.60 -11.65 19.71
CA VAL A 95 22.26 -10.22 19.62
C VAL A 95 21.08 -10.01 18.66
N GLY A 96 20.09 -9.22 19.08
CA GLY A 96 18.85 -8.94 18.36
C GLY A 96 17.73 -9.96 18.58
N HIS A 97 18.01 -11.14 19.18
CA HIS A 97 16.96 -12.11 19.50
C HIS A 97 16.21 -11.75 20.79
N GLU A 98 14.92 -12.07 20.79
CA GLU A 98 14.01 -11.84 21.90
C GLU A 98 13.63 -13.13 22.65
N VAL A 99 13.41 -12.99 23.95
CA VAL A 99 12.89 -14.04 24.84
C VAL A 99 11.65 -13.54 25.55
N HIS A 100 10.65 -14.41 25.67
CA HIS A 100 9.36 -14.09 26.26
C HIS A 100 9.16 -14.82 27.58
N PHE A 101 8.58 -14.16 28.58
CA PHE A 101 8.30 -14.73 29.88
C PHE A 101 6.80 -14.79 30.17
N MET A 102 6.39 -15.88 30.82
CA MET A 102 4.99 -16.13 31.15
C MET A 102 4.89 -16.80 32.51
N CYS A 103 3.88 -16.45 33.29
CA CYS A 103 3.60 -17.08 34.57
C CYS A 103 2.66 -18.29 34.42
N LYS A 104 2.74 -19.23 35.37
CA LYS A 104 1.76 -20.30 35.54
C LYS A 104 0.41 -19.69 35.97
N PRO A 105 -0.73 -20.37 35.72
CA PRO A 105 -2.05 -19.89 36.15
C PRO A 105 -2.08 -19.57 37.66
N GLY A 106 -2.73 -18.47 38.04
CA GLY A 106 -2.79 -17.96 39.42
C GLY A 106 -1.63 -17.03 39.83
N PHE A 107 -0.75 -16.68 38.89
CA PHE A 107 0.37 -15.76 39.12
C PHE A 107 0.38 -14.64 38.06
N GLU A 108 0.65 -13.42 38.49
CA GLU A 108 0.81 -12.22 37.66
C GLU A 108 2.29 -11.98 37.34
N LEU A 109 2.57 -11.58 36.10
CA LEU A 109 3.93 -11.25 35.64
C LEU A 109 4.25 -9.79 35.98
N ILE A 110 5.24 -9.58 36.83
CA ILE A 110 5.75 -8.25 37.20
C ILE A 110 7.08 -8.03 36.49
N GLY A 111 7.12 -7.05 35.60
CA GLY A 111 8.29 -6.71 34.78
C GLY A 111 8.05 -6.87 33.28
N PRO A 112 9.10 -6.74 32.45
CA PRO A 112 8.97 -6.79 31.00
C PRO A 112 8.63 -8.20 30.51
N ARG A 113 7.55 -8.31 29.71
CA ARG A 113 7.10 -9.58 29.11
C ARG A 113 8.10 -10.15 28.11
N THR A 114 8.84 -9.28 27.42
CA THR A 114 9.80 -9.63 26.38
C THR A 114 11.11 -8.92 26.67
N ARG A 115 12.23 -9.63 26.54
CA ARG A 115 13.59 -9.06 26.66
C ARG A 115 14.36 -9.35 25.39
N VAL A 116 15.17 -8.39 24.95
CA VAL A 116 15.98 -8.47 23.73
C VAL A 116 17.45 -8.49 24.10
N CYS A 117 18.24 -9.34 23.46
CA CYS A 117 19.68 -9.35 23.61
C CYS A 117 20.28 -8.15 22.87
N LEU A 118 20.85 -7.20 23.61
CA LEU A 118 21.45 -5.99 23.04
C LEU A 118 22.88 -6.26 22.54
N GLU A 119 23.41 -5.36 21.70
CA GLU A 119 24.81 -5.41 21.24
C GLU A 119 25.83 -5.38 22.40
N SER A 120 25.43 -4.86 23.56
CA SER A 120 26.22 -4.90 24.80
C SER A 120 26.29 -6.28 25.48
N LEU A 121 25.74 -7.34 24.88
CA LEU A 121 25.62 -8.70 25.42
C LEU A 121 24.82 -8.79 26.73
N ARG A 122 23.96 -7.78 26.97
CA ARG A 122 23.02 -7.73 28.10
C ARG A 122 21.59 -7.73 27.60
N TRP A 123 20.70 -8.31 28.40
CA TRP A 123 19.27 -8.29 28.13
C TRP A 123 18.66 -6.93 28.46
N SER A 124 17.75 -6.47 27.61
CA SER A 124 16.97 -5.26 27.87
C SER A 124 16.09 -5.42 29.12
N GLY A 125 15.96 -4.34 29.90
CA GLY A 125 15.13 -4.30 31.11
C GLY A 125 15.59 -5.23 32.25
N GLN A 126 14.74 -5.39 33.27
CA GLN A 126 14.99 -6.27 34.43
C GLN A 126 14.35 -7.66 34.22
N GLN A 127 14.80 -8.67 34.98
CA GLN A 127 14.22 -10.01 34.90
C GLN A 127 12.81 -10.01 35.50
N PRO A 128 11.77 -10.41 34.74
CA PRO A 128 10.41 -10.40 35.25
C PRO A 128 10.21 -11.51 36.27
N MET A 129 9.30 -11.30 37.22
CA MET A 129 8.96 -12.27 38.27
C MET A 129 7.46 -12.58 38.30
N CYS A 130 7.10 -13.77 38.76
CA CYS A 130 5.71 -14.19 38.88
C CYS A 130 5.28 -14.14 40.34
N ARG A 131 4.30 -13.30 40.66
CA ARG A 131 3.74 -13.18 42.02
C ARG A 131 2.33 -13.77 42.05
N ARG A 132 1.95 -14.46 43.13
CA ARG A 132 0.59 -14.99 43.28
C ARG A 132 -0.44 -13.87 43.25
N PHE A 133 -1.56 -14.14 42.58
CA PHE A 133 -2.75 -13.31 42.62
C PHE A 133 -3.44 -13.52 43.98
N ASN A 134 -3.23 -12.60 44.93
CA ASN A 134 -3.99 -12.62 46.19
C ASN A 134 -5.37 -12.00 45.96
N SER A 135 -6.34 -12.84 45.60
CA SER A 135 -7.75 -12.48 45.68
C SER A 135 -8.25 -12.69 47.11
N THR A 136 -7.89 -11.79 48.01
CA THR A 136 -8.49 -11.68 49.35
C THR A 136 -8.73 -10.21 49.65
N GLY A 137 -9.99 -9.79 49.59
CA GLY A 137 -10.38 -8.42 49.88
C GLY A 137 -11.81 -8.08 49.48
N ASN A 138 -12.77 -8.93 49.84
CA ASN A 138 -14.15 -8.54 49.96
C ASN A 138 -14.27 -7.66 51.22
N SER A 139 -14.20 -6.34 51.07
CA SER A 139 -14.67 -5.41 52.09
C SER A 139 -14.75 -4.01 51.49
N LEU A 140 -15.98 -3.53 51.29
CA LEU A 140 -16.29 -2.11 51.21
C LEU A 140 -15.67 -1.38 52.41
N PRO A 141 -15.23 -0.13 52.22
CA PRO A 141 -15.38 0.86 53.25
C PRO A 141 -16.28 2.00 52.73
N SER A 142 -17.48 2.04 53.28
CA SER A 142 -18.14 3.29 53.67
C SER A 142 -17.20 4.06 54.60
N PHE A 143 -17.07 5.38 54.45
CA PHE A 143 -17.04 6.38 55.54
C PHE A 143 -16.81 7.79 54.95
N SER A 144 -17.80 8.66 55.09
CA SER A 144 -17.64 10.11 55.24
C SER A 144 -17.57 10.44 56.75
N PRO A 145 -17.45 11.71 57.17
CA PRO A 145 -16.35 12.66 56.99
C PRO A 145 -15.80 13.15 58.35
N ALA A 146 -14.57 13.65 58.42
CA ALA A 146 -14.14 14.52 59.53
C ALA A 146 -12.92 15.40 59.13
N ALA A 147 -13.12 16.71 59.17
CA ALA A 147 -12.09 17.74 59.38
C ALA A 147 -11.81 17.85 60.91
N PRO A 148 -10.85 18.67 61.46
CA PRO A 148 -10.23 19.87 60.87
C PRO A 148 -8.74 20.15 61.25
N SER A 149 -8.27 21.35 60.84
CA SER A 149 -7.10 22.16 61.30
C SER A 149 -5.69 21.66 60.93
N SER A 150 -4.73 22.47 60.45
CA SER A 150 -4.60 23.94 60.30
C SER A 150 -3.36 24.31 59.47
N SER A 151 -3.49 25.32 58.58
CA SER A 151 -2.57 26.48 58.34
C SER A 151 -1.13 26.22 57.80
N LEU A 152 -0.58 26.84 56.74
CA LEU A 152 -0.57 28.24 56.24
C LEU A 152 -0.09 28.30 54.74
N PRO A 153 -0.06 29.48 54.06
CA PRO A 153 -0.38 29.64 52.63
C PRO A 153 0.82 29.99 51.72
N VAL A 154 0.62 30.02 50.39
CA VAL A 154 1.00 31.12 49.46
C VAL A 154 0.24 30.96 48.12
N SER A 155 -0.17 32.11 47.58
CA SER A 155 -1.08 32.41 46.47
C SER A 155 -0.58 32.15 45.05
N LEU A 156 -1.52 32.04 44.09
CA LEU A 156 -1.64 32.75 42.77
C LEU A 156 -2.58 31.93 41.83
N ALA A 157 -3.81 32.40 41.57
CA ALA A 157 -4.28 33.08 40.33
C ALA A 157 -4.55 32.08 39.16
N LEU A 158 -5.64 32.04 38.38
CA LEU A 158 -6.74 32.96 38.04
C LEU A 158 -7.97 32.16 37.56
N SER A 159 -9.11 32.83 37.61
CA SER A 159 -10.49 32.37 37.45
C SER A 159 -10.92 31.97 36.03
N ALA A 160 -11.80 30.97 35.95
CA ALA A 160 -12.71 30.75 34.85
C ALA A 160 -14.03 31.50 35.10
N SER A 161 -14.66 31.98 34.03
CA SER A 161 -16.10 32.26 34.02
C SER A 161 -16.75 31.46 32.89
N SER A 162 -17.73 30.68 33.30
CA SER A 162 -18.69 29.96 32.49
C SER A 162 -19.87 30.86 32.13
N SER A 163 -20.48 30.63 30.97
CA SER A 163 -21.92 30.80 30.82
C SER A 163 -22.48 29.89 29.73
N SER A 164 -23.57 29.24 30.12
CA SER A 164 -24.41 28.28 29.43
C SER A 164 -25.60 28.97 28.74
N SER A 165 -26.09 28.42 27.62
CA SER A 165 -27.50 28.34 27.12
C SER A 165 -27.50 28.23 25.58
N SER A 166 -27.85 27.10 24.94
CA SER A 166 -29.16 26.48 24.65
C SER A 166 -29.99 27.13 23.52
N SER A 167 -30.18 26.36 22.42
CA SER A 167 -31.34 26.28 21.47
C SER A 167 -31.80 27.56 20.72
N SER A 168 -32.30 27.59 19.47
CA SER A 168 -32.80 26.61 18.49
C SER A 168 -33.11 27.34 17.15
N ALA A 169 -33.35 26.56 16.09
CA ALA A 169 -33.62 26.91 14.68
C ALA A 169 -34.77 27.90 14.38
N SER A 170 -34.75 28.53 13.18
CA SER A 170 -35.85 28.66 12.19
C SER A 170 -35.50 29.63 11.02
N SER A 171 -35.76 29.24 9.77
CA SER A 171 -35.87 30.11 8.55
C SER A 171 -37.28 30.75 8.48
N PRO A 172 -37.63 31.77 7.64
CA PRO A 172 -37.52 31.80 6.15
C PRO A 172 -37.25 33.18 5.46
N SER A 173 -37.12 33.16 4.12
CA SER A 173 -36.93 34.23 3.11
C SER A 173 -38.18 35.15 2.91
N PRO A 174 -38.28 36.20 2.03
CA PRO A 174 -37.88 36.24 0.59
C PRO A 174 -37.50 37.62 -0.07
N SER A 175 -37.33 37.61 -1.41
CA SER A 175 -37.29 38.69 -2.45
C SER A 175 -35.95 39.43 -2.70
N SER A 176 -35.49 39.74 -3.93
CA SER A 176 -35.99 39.51 -5.30
C SER A 176 -34.91 39.79 -6.37
N SER A 177 -34.92 38.97 -7.44
CA SER A 177 -34.69 39.26 -8.87
C SER A 177 -33.41 39.94 -9.39
N SER A 178 -32.64 39.20 -10.21
CA SER A 178 -32.63 39.40 -11.67
C SER A 178 -31.85 38.29 -12.39
N SER A 179 -32.52 37.69 -13.39
CA SER A 179 -31.96 36.75 -14.37
C SER A 179 -31.30 37.52 -15.53
N PRO A 180 -30.45 36.85 -16.33
CA PRO A 180 -30.90 36.50 -17.69
C PRO A 180 -30.63 35.01 -17.99
N THR A 181 -31.66 34.26 -18.36
CA THR A 181 -31.92 33.74 -19.72
C THR A 181 -30.80 32.93 -20.38
N SER A 182 -31.11 31.65 -20.49
CA SER A 182 -30.61 30.64 -21.42
C SER A 182 -30.07 31.17 -22.74
N SER A 183 -28.80 30.87 -23.01
CA SER A 183 -28.37 30.46 -24.34
C SER A 183 -27.27 29.42 -24.17
N SER A 184 -27.48 28.26 -24.80
CA SER A 184 -26.54 27.17 -24.92
C SER A 184 -25.20 27.69 -25.49
N PRO A 185 -24.02 27.30 -24.97
CA PRO A 185 -22.82 27.37 -25.79
C PRO A 185 -22.74 26.04 -26.53
N LEU A 186 -23.25 26.02 -27.76
CA LEU A 186 -22.61 25.14 -28.74
C LEU A 186 -21.18 25.67 -28.85
N SER A 187 -20.18 24.82 -28.58
CA SER A 187 -18.75 25.13 -28.51
C SER A 187 -18.16 25.64 -29.84
N SER A 188 -18.62 26.79 -30.32
CA SER A 188 -18.06 27.53 -31.44
C SER A 188 -17.22 28.67 -30.88
N VAL A 189 -15.93 28.42 -30.75
CA VAL A 189 -14.92 29.41 -30.40
C VAL A 189 -14.39 30.02 -31.69
N ARG A 190 -14.12 31.33 -31.69
CA ARG A 190 -13.54 32.03 -32.84
C ARG A 190 -12.03 31.73 -32.92
N PRO A 191 -11.44 31.56 -34.12
CA PRO A 191 -10.01 31.28 -34.24
C PRO A 191 -9.16 32.39 -33.63
N SER A 192 -8.15 32.00 -32.86
CA SER A 192 -7.34 32.91 -32.07
C SER A 192 -6.25 33.61 -32.87
N HIS A 193 -5.82 33.04 -34.01
CA HIS A 193 -4.79 33.64 -34.84
C HIS A 193 -5.04 33.39 -36.34
N CYS A 194 -5.36 34.44 -37.09
CA CYS A 194 -5.61 34.39 -38.53
C CYS A 194 -4.58 35.24 -39.28
N THR A 195 -3.94 34.67 -40.30
CA THR A 195 -3.02 35.38 -41.19
C THR A 195 -3.56 35.38 -42.62
N HIS A 196 -3.52 36.55 -43.25
CA HIS A 196 -3.94 36.75 -44.64
C HIS A 196 -2.70 36.66 -45.54
N PHE A 197 -2.71 35.77 -46.54
CA PHE A 197 -1.61 35.66 -47.49
C PHE A 197 -2.16 35.44 -48.91
N LEU A 198 -1.86 36.34 -49.83
CA LEU A 198 -2.16 36.24 -51.28
C LEU A 198 -3.60 35.79 -51.60
N GLY A 199 -4.60 36.36 -50.93
CA GLY A 199 -6.02 36.05 -51.17
C GLY A 199 -6.55 34.81 -50.45
N SER A 200 -5.74 34.15 -49.61
CA SER A 200 -6.15 33.02 -48.75
C SER A 200 -6.00 33.37 -47.26
N THR A 201 -7.02 33.05 -46.47
CA THR A 201 -7.04 33.20 -45.01
C THR A 201 -6.72 31.88 -44.32
N ARG A 202 -5.61 31.83 -43.58
CA ARG A 202 -5.29 30.70 -42.71
C ARG A 202 -5.49 31.11 -41.26
N CYS A 203 -6.41 30.44 -40.59
CA CYS A 203 -6.68 30.61 -39.17
C CYS A 203 -6.20 29.38 -38.40
N THR A 204 -5.67 29.59 -37.20
CA THR A 204 -5.32 28.54 -36.25
C THR A 204 -6.19 28.69 -35.00
N CYS A 205 -6.56 27.55 -34.42
CA CYS A 205 -7.30 27.49 -33.16
C CYS A 205 -6.34 27.37 -31.96
N ASP A 206 -6.84 27.72 -30.78
CA ASP A 206 -6.13 27.46 -29.53
C ASP A 206 -5.93 25.96 -29.28
N VAL A 207 -4.96 25.63 -28.42
CA VAL A 207 -4.71 24.23 -28.02
C VAL A 207 -5.98 23.62 -27.44
N GLY A 208 -6.31 22.40 -27.86
CA GLY A 208 -7.56 21.72 -27.47
C GLY A 208 -8.74 21.98 -28.42
N PHE A 209 -8.56 22.77 -29.48
CA PHE A 209 -9.59 23.03 -30.49
C PHE A 209 -9.13 22.66 -31.90
N THR A 210 -10.07 22.24 -32.74
CA THR A 210 -9.86 21.93 -34.16
C THR A 210 -10.77 22.78 -35.05
N ILE A 211 -10.34 23.05 -36.27
CA ILE A 211 -11.13 23.80 -37.25
C ILE A 211 -12.25 22.88 -37.76
N SER A 212 -13.50 23.30 -37.60
CA SER A 212 -14.65 22.61 -38.17
C SER A 212 -15.24 23.41 -39.31
N GLY A 213 -15.31 22.80 -40.49
CA GLY A 213 -16.03 23.32 -41.65
C GLY A 213 -15.14 23.81 -42.81
N ARG A 214 -15.79 24.05 -43.95
CA ARG A 214 -15.18 24.45 -45.23
C ARG A 214 -14.64 25.89 -45.23
N ASP A 215 -15.06 26.70 -44.27
CA ASP A 215 -14.81 28.15 -44.23
C ASP A 215 -13.67 28.57 -43.29
N ASN A 216 -12.90 27.63 -42.71
CA ASN A 216 -11.73 27.89 -41.85
C ASN A 216 -11.94 28.83 -40.64
N ASN A 217 -13.18 29.17 -40.29
CA ASN A 217 -13.49 30.30 -39.39
C ASN A 217 -14.12 29.90 -38.05
N ILE A 218 -14.29 28.60 -37.77
CA ILE A 218 -14.93 28.11 -36.55
C ILE A 218 -14.04 27.05 -35.90
N CYS A 219 -13.67 27.29 -34.65
CA CYS A 219 -12.97 26.33 -33.82
C CYS A 219 -14.00 25.56 -32.98
N THR A 220 -13.98 24.25 -33.13
CA THR A 220 -14.73 23.33 -32.30
C THR A 220 -13.79 22.64 -31.33
N ASP A 221 -14.27 22.49 -30.12
CA ASP A 221 -13.59 21.75 -29.06
C ASP A 221 -13.23 20.33 -29.50
N ILE A 222 -12.01 19.90 -29.19
CA ILE A 222 -11.56 18.53 -29.40
C ILE A 222 -12.06 17.71 -28.21
N ASP A 223 -13.04 16.83 -28.42
CA ASP A 223 -13.47 15.93 -27.35
C ASP A 223 -12.42 14.82 -27.14
N GLU A 224 -11.44 15.06 -26.27
CA GLU A 224 -10.37 14.09 -26.03
C GLU A 224 -10.89 12.81 -25.38
N CYS A 225 -12.01 12.89 -24.63
CA CYS A 225 -12.66 11.73 -24.05
C CYS A 225 -13.25 10.79 -25.13
N ARG A 226 -13.68 11.34 -26.27
CA ARG A 226 -14.11 10.54 -27.43
C ARG A 226 -12.95 10.04 -28.28
N LEU A 227 -11.87 10.82 -28.41
CA LEU A 227 -10.69 10.42 -29.17
C LEU A 227 -9.91 9.28 -28.50
N PHE A 228 -9.85 9.28 -27.17
CA PHE A 228 -9.13 8.29 -26.36
C PHE A 228 -10.08 7.55 -25.40
N PRO A 229 -10.97 6.68 -25.91
CA PRO A 229 -11.99 6.03 -25.10
C PRO A 229 -11.38 5.05 -24.08
N LEU A 230 -12.10 4.87 -22.97
CA LEU A 230 -11.81 3.93 -21.89
C LEU A 230 -11.81 2.48 -22.43
N GLY A 231 -10.66 1.98 -22.90
CA GLY A 231 -10.62 0.65 -23.50
C GLY A 231 -9.35 0.27 -24.24
N GLN A 232 -8.56 1.24 -24.72
CA GLN A 232 -7.42 0.99 -25.61
C GLN A 232 -6.06 1.27 -24.95
N PRO A 233 -4.95 0.66 -25.42
CA PRO A 233 -3.62 1.02 -24.94
C PRO A 233 -3.34 2.51 -25.22
N GLY A 234 -3.05 3.28 -24.16
CA GLY A 234 -2.97 4.75 -24.21
C GLY A 234 -4.21 5.48 -23.66
N ARG A 235 -4.89 4.93 -22.65
CA ARG A 235 -6.07 5.56 -22.00
C ARG A 235 -5.74 6.94 -21.45
N LEU A 236 -6.62 7.91 -21.71
CA LEU A 236 -6.50 9.29 -21.25
C LEU A 236 -6.74 9.43 -19.74
N CYS A 237 -7.82 8.81 -19.25
CA CYS A 237 -8.17 8.71 -17.84
C CYS A 237 -8.27 7.24 -17.43
N VAL A 238 -7.89 6.91 -16.19
CA VAL A 238 -7.99 5.54 -15.67
C VAL A 238 -9.44 5.10 -15.41
N HIS A 239 -10.29 6.01 -14.92
CA HIS A 239 -11.69 5.71 -14.57
C HIS A 239 -12.72 6.48 -15.38
N GLN A 240 -12.94 7.77 -15.10
CA GLN A 240 -13.94 8.59 -15.78
C GLN A 240 -13.28 9.82 -16.43
N CYS A 241 -13.69 10.16 -17.65
CA CYS A 241 -13.25 11.33 -18.40
C CYS A 241 -14.45 12.25 -18.65
N VAL A 242 -14.30 13.54 -18.35
CA VAL A 242 -15.29 14.57 -18.68
C VAL A 242 -14.62 15.61 -19.56
N ASN A 243 -15.17 15.81 -20.75
CA ASN A 243 -14.68 16.79 -21.70
C ASN A 243 -15.04 18.21 -21.24
N THR A 244 -14.12 19.16 -21.39
CA THR A 244 -14.30 20.58 -21.04
C THR A 244 -13.82 21.44 -22.22
N PRO A 245 -14.31 22.67 -22.42
CA PRO A 245 -13.81 23.48 -23.53
C PRO A 245 -12.29 23.72 -23.46
N GLY A 246 -11.56 23.21 -24.45
CA GLY A 246 -10.10 23.31 -24.61
C GLY A 246 -9.29 22.31 -23.79
N SER A 247 -9.92 21.37 -23.07
CA SER A 247 -9.23 20.39 -22.21
C SER A 247 -10.16 19.27 -21.75
N PHE A 248 -9.68 18.38 -20.89
CA PHE A 248 -10.49 17.38 -20.22
C PHE A 248 -10.17 17.32 -18.73
N HIS A 249 -11.08 16.75 -17.95
CA HIS A 249 -10.85 16.46 -16.53
C HIS A 249 -11.16 14.99 -16.23
N CYS A 250 -10.21 14.32 -15.56
CA CYS A 250 -10.40 12.94 -15.11
C CYS A 250 -10.99 12.92 -13.70
N PHE A 251 -11.90 11.98 -13.45
CA PHE A 251 -12.50 11.74 -12.14
C PHE A 251 -12.19 10.32 -11.66
N CYS A 252 -11.91 10.21 -10.37
CA CYS A 252 -11.69 8.96 -9.67
C CYS A 252 -12.93 8.59 -8.84
N PRO A 253 -13.19 7.29 -8.65
CA PRO A 253 -14.29 6.87 -7.81
C PRO A 253 -14.02 7.21 -6.33
N ALA A 254 -15.06 7.12 -5.51
CA ALA A 254 -14.94 7.30 -4.06
C ALA A 254 -13.87 6.35 -3.47
N GLY A 255 -13.08 6.86 -2.52
CA GLY A 255 -11.94 6.13 -1.94
C GLY A 255 -10.63 6.29 -2.73
N TYR A 256 -10.64 7.01 -3.86
CA TYR A 256 -9.46 7.28 -4.66
C TYR A 256 -9.26 8.78 -4.86
N GLN A 257 -7.99 9.19 -4.94
CA GLN A 257 -7.60 10.55 -5.29
C GLN A 257 -6.89 10.57 -6.65
N LEU A 258 -7.02 11.69 -7.36
CA LEU A 258 -6.36 11.88 -8.64
C LEU A 258 -4.84 12.08 -8.42
N SER A 259 -4.04 11.32 -9.16
CA SER A 259 -2.59 11.43 -9.16
C SER A 259 -2.13 12.82 -9.62
N ARG A 260 -0.88 13.19 -9.30
CA ARG A 260 -0.25 14.46 -9.70
C ARG A 260 -0.26 14.70 -11.21
N GLU A 261 -0.27 13.63 -12.00
CA GLU A 261 -0.36 13.68 -13.47
C GLU A 261 -1.78 13.96 -13.99
N GLY A 262 -2.79 13.96 -13.12
CA GLY A 262 -4.18 14.27 -13.48
C GLY A 262 -4.92 13.15 -14.23
N ARG A 263 -4.32 11.96 -14.37
CA ARG A 263 -4.86 10.88 -15.23
C ARG A 263 -5.08 9.54 -14.53
N SER A 264 -4.31 9.26 -13.49
CA SER A 264 -4.36 8.00 -12.73
C SER A 264 -5.03 8.20 -11.38
N CYS A 265 -5.64 7.14 -10.85
CA CYS A 265 -6.29 7.13 -9.55
C CYS A 265 -5.41 6.37 -8.56
N THR A 266 -5.10 6.99 -7.44
CA THR A 266 -4.39 6.35 -6.33
C THR A 266 -5.35 6.16 -5.17
N ASP A 267 -5.35 4.96 -4.60
CA ASP A 267 -6.10 4.62 -3.40
C ASP A 267 -5.77 5.57 -2.24
N ILE A 268 -6.79 5.97 -1.48
CA ILE A 268 -6.61 6.78 -0.28
C ILE A 268 -6.46 5.81 0.89
N ASP A 269 -5.27 5.72 1.48
CA ASP A 269 -5.07 4.85 2.63
C ASP A 269 -5.70 5.48 3.89
N GLU A 270 -6.92 5.08 4.24
CA GLU A 270 -7.60 5.63 5.41
C GLU A 270 -6.99 5.14 6.73
N CYS A 271 -6.28 4.00 6.70
CA CYS A 271 -5.57 3.46 7.86
C CYS A 271 -4.34 4.31 8.20
N GLU A 272 -3.56 4.70 7.20
CA GLU A 272 -2.38 5.57 7.38
C GLU A 272 -2.81 7.01 7.71
N ASN A 273 -3.83 7.52 7.00
CA ASN A 273 -4.33 8.88 7.20
C ASN A 273 -5.22 9.04 8.45
N ARG A 274 -5.45 7.98 9.22
CA ARG A 274 -6.33 7.96 10.40
C ARG A 274 -7.75 8.46 10.12
N MET A 275 -8.24 8.19 8.90
CA MET A 275 -9.61 8.52 8.46
C MET A 275 -10.56 7.32 8.58
N HIS A 276 -10.21 6.34 9.41
CA HIS A 276 -11.03 5.17 9.68
C HIS A 276 -11.85 5.33 10.96
N ASN A 277 -12.97 4.62 11.06
CA ASN A 277 -13.83 4.59 12.24
C ASN A 277 -13.70 3.29 13.08
N CYS A 278 -12.61 2.54 12.89
CA CYS A 278 -12.36 1.30 13.64
C CYS A 278 -12.24 1.54 15.14
N THR A 279 -12.76 0.61 15.93
CA THR A 279 -12.62 0.63 17.40
C THR A 279 -11.20 0.24 17.84
N ALA A 280 -10.83 0.55 19.09
CA ALA A 280 -9.49 0.24 19.62
C ALA A 280 -9.14 -1.26 19.62
N ASP A 281 -10.15 -2.13 19.64
CA ASP A 281 -9.98 -3.59 19.60
C ASP A 281 -9.93 -4.17 18.17
N GLN A 282 -10.17 -3.33 17.16
CA GLN A 282 -10.14 -3.70 15.75
C GLN A 282 -8.83 -3.25 15.10
N ALA A 283 -8.34 -4.06 14.16
CA ALA A 283 -7.26 -3.65 13.29
C ALA A 283 -7.84 -3.02 12.02
N CYS A 284 -7.28 -1.90 11.59
CA CYS A 284 -7.60 -1.29 10.30
C CYS A 284 -6.83 -2.02 9.20
N VAL A 285 -7.53 -2.45 8.15
CA VAL A 285 -6.94 -3.00 6.92
C VAL A 285 -7.33 -2.11 5.77
N ASN A 286 -6.34 -1.51 5.09
CA ASN A 286 -6.57 -0.72 3.91
C ASN A 286 -6.95 -1.61 2.71
N THR A 287 -7.94 -1.19 1.93
CA THR A 287 -8.46 -1.93 0.76
C THR A 287 -8.60 -1.00 -0.43
N TYR A 288 -8.54 -1.53 -1.65
CA TYR A 288 -8.66 -0.71 -2.85
C TYR A 288 -10.07 -0.09 -2.99
N GLY A 289 -10.20 1.18 -2.62
CA GLY A 289 -11.42 1.97 -2.58
C GLY A 289 -12.04 2.15 -1.19
N GLY A 290 -11.33 1.82 -0.12
CA GLY A 290 -11.80 2.05 1.25
C GLY A 290 -11.02 1.25 2.30
N PHE A 291 -11.58 1.07 3.50
CA PHE A 291 -10.95 0.30 4.57
C PHE A 291 -11.89 -0.73 5.17
N GLN A 292 -11.32 -1.72 5.86
CA GLN A 292 -12.04 -2.72 6.62
C GLN A 292 -11.52 -2.82 8.05
N CYS A 293 -12.43 -2.72 9.02
CA CYS A 293 -12.12 -2.91 10.43
C CYS A 293 -12.28 -4.39 10.79
N VAL A 294 -11.17 -5.08 11.00
CA VAL A 294 -11.18 -6.53 11.28
C VAL A 294 -10.91 -6.80 12.75
N ALA A 295 -11.80 -7.58 13.37
CA ALA A 295 -11.61 -8.11 14.71
C ALA A 295 -11.14 -9.57 14.61
N VAL A 296 -9.92 -9.84 15.06
CA VAL A 296 -9.37 -11.19 15.10
C VAL A 296 -9.59 -11.82 16.47
N ALA A 297 -10.46 -12.83 16.50
CA ALA A 297 -10.68 -13.70 17.65
C ALA A 297 -10.08 -15.09 17.39
N CYS A 298 -9.48 -15.68 18.42
CA CYS A 298 -8.93 -17.04 18.30
C CYS A 298 -10.09 -18.07 18.30
N PRO A 299 -10.16 -18.96 17.30
CA PRO A 299 -11.24 -19.93 17.21
C PRO A 299 -11.05 -21.06 18.24
N HIS A 300 -12.15 -21.64 18.71
CA HIS A 300 -12.14 -22.89 19.47
C HIS A 300 -12.47 -24.05 18.53
N MET A 301 -11.54 -24.99 18.35
CA MET A 301 -11.70 -26.08 17.37
C MET A 301 -11.16 -27.39 17.93
N ASN A 302 -11.92 -28.48 17.79
CA ASN A 302 -11.51 -29.84 18.18
C ASN A 302 -10.98 -29.95 19.63
N ASN A 303 -11.70 -29.38 20.60
CA ASN A 303 -11.31 -29.29 22.01
C ASN A 303 -9.99 -28.53 22.28
N ALA A 304 -9.40 -27.92 21.26
CA ALA A 304 -8.23 -27.09 21.41
C ALA A 304 -8.63 -25.65 21.71
N THR A 305 -8.08 -25.13 22.80
CA THR A 305 -8.15 -23.72 23.18
C THR A 305 -6.91 -22.98 22.66
N TYR A 306 -7.08 -21.73 22.27
CA TYR A 306 -6.01 -20.90 21.70
C TYR A 306 -5.86 -19.61 22.49
N ILE A 307 -4.61 -19.15 22.59
CA ILE A 307 -4.27 -17.85 23.17
C ILE A 307 -3.81 -16.90 22.06
N LYS A 308 -4.23 -15.64 22.16
CA LYS A 308 -3.79 -14.59 21.25
C LYS A 308 -2.39 -14.14 21.64
N THR A 309 -1.39 -14.48 20.82
CA THR A 309 0.02 -14.10 21.06
C THR A 309 0.39 -12.79 20.39
N SER A 310 -0.31 -12.44 19.31
CA SER A 310 -0.23 -11.13 18.65
C SER A 310 -1.60 -10.74 18.08
N PRO A 311 -1.79 -9.49 17.60
CA PRO A 311 -3.04 -9.06 16.97
C PRO A 311 -3.54 -10.01 15.88
N MET A 312 -2.61 -10.65 15.15
CA MET A 312 -2.86 -11.51 13.98
C MET A 312 -2.41 -12.96 14.17
N ARG A 313 -2.10 -13.40 15.40
CA ARG A 313 -1.60 -14.75 15.66
C ARG A 313 -2.19 -15.35 16.92
N CYS A 314 -2.60 -16.59 16.80
CA CYS A 314 -3.02 -17.46 17.89
C CYS A 314 -2.08 -18.66 18.02
N GLU A 315 -1.83 -19.08 19.25
CA GLU A 315 -1.10 -20.31 19.56
C GLU A 315 -1.96 -21.23 20.41
N ARG A 316 -1.87 -22.54 20.13
CA ARG A 316 -2.66 -23.55 20.82
C ARG A 316 -2.13 -23.77 22.24
N ASN A 317 -3.04 -23.92 23.19
CA ASN A 317 -2.70 -24.39 24.52
C ASN A 317 -2.19 -25.85 24.50
N PRO A 318 -1.42 -26.27 25.52
CA PRO A 318 -1.06 -27.67 25.68
C PRO A 318 -2.31 -28.56 25.74
N CYS A 319 -2.31 -29.63 24.96
CA CYS A 319 -3.40 -30.61 24.96
C CYS A 319 -3.29 -31.54 26.17
N MET A 320 -4.43 -32.03 26.64
CA MET A 320 -4.48 -33.08 27.67
C MET A 320 -3.88 -34.37 27.11
N LEU A 321 -3.24 -35.17 27.97
CA LEU A 321 -2.69 -36.46 27.56
C LEU A 321 -3.81 -37.35 27.00
N GLY A 322 -3.61 -37.88 25.79
CA GLY A 322 -4.57 -38.78 25.12
C GLY A 322 -5.62 -38.08 24.25
N ASP A 323 -5.73 -36.75 24.27
CA ASP A 323 -6.66 -36.03 23.40
C ASP A 323 -6.12 -35.92 21.96
N LYS A 324 -6.55 -36.87 21.13
CA LYS A 324 -6.21 -36.93 19.70
C LYS A 324 -6.82 -35.77 18.91
N ALA A 325 -7.97 -35.24 19.31
CA ALA A 325 -8.63 -34.15 18.60
C ALA A 325 -7.83 -32.84 18.77
N CYS A 326 -7.38 -32.55 19.99
CA CYS A 326 -6.56 -31.38 20.28
C CYS A 326 -5.17 -31.46 19.64
N THR A 327 -4.52 -32.63 19.71
CA THR A 327 -3.17 -32.81 19.14
C THR A 327 -3.15 -32.73 17.61
N GLN A 328 -4.26 -33.03 16.94
CA GLN A 328 -4.42 -32.86 15.49
C GLN A 328 -4.77 -31.43 15.07
N ALA A 329 -5.25 -30.58 15.99
CA ALA A 329 -5.55 -29.19 15.70
C ALA A 329 -4.27 -28.40 15.33
N PRO A 330 -4.35 -27.25 14.65
CA PRO A 330 -3.18 -26.42 14.35
C PRO A 330 -2.42 -25.97 15.61
N ASN A 331 -1.09 -26.04 15.61
CA ASN A 331 -0.24 -25.51 16.68
C ASN A 331 -0.32 -23.98 16.74
N SER A 332 -0.40 -23.32 15.59
CA SER A 332 -0.57 -21.87 15.47
C SER A 332 -1.48 -21.53 14.30
N ILE A 333 -2.24 -20.45 14.46
CA ILE A 333 -3.13 -19.89 13.44
C ILE A 333 -2.70 -18.43 13.24
N SER A 334 -2.34 -18.08 12.01
CA SER A 334 -2.04 -16.70 11.61
C SER A 334 -3.08 -16.18 10.63
N PHE A 335 -3.44 -14.91 10.79
CA PHE A 335 -4.41 -14.19 9.97
C PHE A 335 -3.67 -13.20 9.08
N HIS A 336 -3.99 -13.20 7.79
CA HIS A 336 -3.40 -12.33 6.79
C HIS A 336 -4.50 -11.71 5.96
N PHE A 337 -4.42 -10.41 5.73
CA PHE A 337 -5.38 -9.66 4.94
C PHE A 337 -4.67 -9.06 3.74
N LEU A 338 -5.19 -9.31 2.55
CA LEU A 338 -4.62 -8.83 1.29
C LEU A 338 -5.69 -8.07 0.52
N SER A 339 -5.35 -6.89 0.02
CA SER A 339 -6.16 -6.14 -0.94
C SER A 339 -5.67 -6.42 -2.36
N VAL A 340 -6.59 -6.67 -3.28
CA VAL A 340 -6.28 -6.94 -4.69
C VAL A 340 -7.29 -6.24 -5.61
N VAL A 341 -6.86 -5.90 -6.81
CA VAL A 341 -7.74 -5.36 -7.87
C VAL A 341 -8.61 -6.46 -8.50
N SER A 342 -9.74 -6.06 -9.07
CA SER A 342 -10.63 -6.94 -9.85
C SER A 342 -9.94 -7.44 -11.11
N ASN A 343 -10.40 -8.59 -11.61
CA ASN A 343 -10.01 -9.21 -12.87
C ASN A 343 -8.49 -9.42 -13.02
N MET A 344 -7.81 -9.64 -11.89
CA MET A 344 -6.39 -9.90 -11.87
C MET A 344 -6.07 -11.15 -12.71
N SER A 345 -5.05 -11.04 -13.56
CA SER A 345 -4.61 -12.15 -14.41
C SER A 345 -4.16 -13.34 -13.57
N ALA A 346 -4.56 -14.54 -13.99
CA ALA A 346 -4.13 -15.81 -13.41
C ALA A 346 -3.29 -16.60 -14.44
N PRO A 347 -2.25 -17.34 -14.03
CA PRO A 347 -1.84 -17.59 -12.66
C PRO A 347 -1.03 -16.44 -12.02
N ARG A 348 -1.30 -16.12 -10.75
CA ARG A 348 -0.52 -15.13 -9.98
C ARG A 348 -0.21 -15.56 -8.56
N VAL A 349 0.98 -15.19 -8.09
CA VAL A 349 1.41 -15.41 -6.71
C VAL A 349 0.75 -14.38 -5.80
N LEU A 350 -0.07 -14.85 -4.86
CA LEU A 350 -0.77 -14.00 -3.91
C LEU A 350 -0.04 -13.91 -2.57
N PHE A 351 0.41 -15.06 -2.08
CA PHE A 351 0.94 -15.16 -0.73
C PHE A 351 1.98 -16.27 -0.63
N ARG A 352 3.02 -16.06 0.17
CA ARG A 352 4.07 -17.06 0.42
C ARG A 352 4.08 -17.40 1.90
N VAL A 353 3.95 -18.68 2.20
CA VAL A 353 4.11 -19.24 3.54
C VAL A 353 5.51 -19.83 3.63
N SER A 354 6.27 -19.44 4.64
CA SER A 354 7.58 -20.01 4.95
C SER A 354 7.61 -20.62 6.34
N ALA A 355 8.18 -21.81 6.48
CA ALA A 355 8.51 -22.37 7.79
C ALA A 355 9.74 -21.65 8.35
N ALA A 356 9.66 -21.14 9.58
CA ALA A 356 10.80 -20.50 10.24
C ALA A 356 11.91 -21.49 10.61
N ARG A 357 11.54 -22.76 10.84
CA ARG A 357 12.43 -23.90 11.08
C ARG A 357 11.80 -25.15 10.49
N VAL A 358 12.65 -26.12 10.18
CA VAL A 358 12.25 -27.46 9.78
C VAL A 358 12.95 -28.40 10.75
N LEU A 359 12.21 -28.85 11.77
CA LEU A 359 12.64 -29.85 12.73
C LEU A 359 12.38 -31.26 12.17
N GLY A 360 11.36 -31.45 11.32
CA GLY A 360 11.10 -32.69 10.59
C GLY A 360 11.82 -32.82 9.25
N ASP A 361 11.66 -33.95 8.56
CA ASP A 361 12.30 -34.19 7.25
C ASP A 361 11.52 -33.56 6.08
N THR A 362 10.20 -33.47 6.21
CA THR A 362 9.29 -33.09 5.12
C THR A 362 8.20 -32.13 5.57
N LEU A 363 7.93 -31.13 4.72
CA LEU A 363 6.81 -30.19 4.86
C LEU A 363 5.77 -30.47 3.77
N ARG A 364 4.51 -30.50 4.16
CA ARG A 364 3.36 -30.56 3.24
C ARG A 364 2.59 -29.25 3.30
N PHE A 365 2.22 -28.74 2.14
CA PHE A 365 1.39 -27.56 2.01
C PHE A 365 0.09 -27.97 1.32
N GLY A 366 -1.04 -27.45 1.79
CA GLY A 366 -2.34 -27.76 1.23
C GLY A 366 -3.36 -26.68 1.54
N LEU A 367 -4.47 -26.73 0.81
CA LEU A 367 -5.65 -25.93 1.13
C LEU A 367 -6.52 -26.74 2.10
N ALA A 368 -6.64 -26.28 3.34
CA ALA A 368 -7.52 -26.88 4.34
C ALA A 368 -8.99 -26.51 4.10
N GLY A 369 -9.26 -25.37 3.47
CA GLY A 369 -10.62 -24.88 3.25
C GLY A 369 -10.70 -23.41 2.82
N GLY A 370 -11.91 -22.87 2.82
CA GLY A 370 -12.21 -21.47 2.52
C GLY A 370 -13.37 -21.28 1.53
N ARG A 371 -14.01 -20.10 1.55
CA ARG A 371 -15.10 -19.73 0.62
C ARG A 371 -14.63 -19.57 -0.83
N GLY A 372 -13.32 -19.47 -1.08
CA GLY A 372 -12.74 -19.33 -2.42
C GLY A 372 -12.29 -20.65 -3.09
N ARG A 373 -12.94 -21.78 -2.79
CA ARG A 373 -12.62 -23.07 -3.44
C ARG A 373 -12.70 -22.94 -4.96
N GLY A 374 -11.65 -23.40 -5.66
CA GLY A 374 -11.54 -23.32 -7.13
C GLY A 374 -10.75 -22.13 -7.65
N HIS A 375 -10.66 -21.03 -6.90
CA HIS A 375 -9.85 -19.86 -7.28
C HIS A 375 -8.39 -19.97 -6.88
N PHE A 376 -8.10 -20.78 -5.85
CA PHE A 376 -6.78 -20.87 -5.27
C PHE A 376 -6.17 -22.25 -5.43
N SER A 377 -4.85 -22.27 -5.59
CA SER A 377 -4.02 -23.47 -5.51
C SER A 377 -2.83 -23.19 -4.62
N VAL A 378 -2.39 -24.20 -3.86
CA VAL A 378 -1.17 -24.10 -3.06
C VAL A 378 -0.13 -25.01 -3.67
N GLN A 379 1.00 -24.42 -4.04
CA GLN A 379 2.13 -25.14 -4.61
C GLN A 379 3.37 -24.97 -3.75
N ARG A 380 4.19 -26.03 -3.66
CA ARG A 380 5.48 -25.96 -2.99
C ARG A 380 6.46 -25.22 -3.90
N SER A 381 6.98 -24.08 -3.45
CA SER A 381 7.94 -23.27 -4.20
C SER A 381 9.40 -23.52 -3.78
N GLY A 382 9.63 -24.20 -2.65
CA GLY A 382 10.97 -24.49 -2.14
C GLY A 382 10.96 -25.50 -1.00
N ARG A 383 12.12 -25.75 -0.39
CA ARG A 383 12.25 -26.76 0.68
C ARG A 383 11.39 -26.43 1.91
N GLN A 384 11.25 -25.14 2.20
CA GLN A 384 10.54 -24.61 3.38
C GLN A 384 9.42 -23.63 3.02
N THR A 385 9.07 -23.52 1.74
CA THR A 385 8.17 -22.48 1.23
C THR A 385 7.02 -23.06 0.41
N GLY A 386 5.81 -22.66 0.78
CA GLY A 386 4.57 -22.88 0.05
C GLY A 386 4.08 -21.55 -0.52
N THR A 387 3.51 -21.58 -1.71
CA THR A 387 2.97 -20.41 -2.39
C THR A 387 1.49 -20.62 -2.67
N LEU A 388 0.68 -19.67 -2.21
CA LEU A 388 -0.72 -19.53 -2.59
C LEU A 388 -0.78 -18.80 -3.93
N LEU A 389 -1.34 -19.50 -4.91
CA LEU A 389 -1.53 -19.02 -6.27
C LEU A 389 -3.00 -18.77 -6.52
N LEU A 390 -3.28 -17.68 -7.20
CA LEU A 390 -4.52 -17.49 -7.93
C LEU A 390 -4.46 -18.32 -9.20
N VAL A 391 -5.43 -19.22 -9.41
CA VAL A 391 -5.51 -20.07 -10.61
C VAL A 391 -6.64 -19.66 -11.55
N THR A 392 -7.69 -19.02 -11.05
CA THR A 392 -8.75 -18.43 -11.88
C THR A 392 -8.89 -16.95 -11.56
N PRO A 393 -9.20 -16.10 -12.56
CA PRO A 393 -9.42 -14.68 -12.31
C PRO A 393 -10.59 -14.48 -11.33
N ILE A 394 -10.50 -13.44 -10.51
CA ILE A 394 -11.56 -13.07 -9.56
C ILE A 394 -12.13 -11.74 -10.00
N LYS A 395 -13.45 -11.62 -10.00
CA LYS A 395 -14.13 -10.34 -10.20
C LYS A 395 -14.60 -9.82 -8.84
N GLY A 396 -14.34 -8.55 -8.57
CA GLY A 396 -14.89 -7.86 -7.41
C GLY A 396 -16.23 -7.18 -7.72
N PRO A 397 -16.87 -6.57 -6.70
CA PRO A 397 -16.45 -6.57 -5.31
C PRO A 397 -16.70 -7.93 -4.64
N ALA A 398 -15.68 -8.50 -4.01
CA ALA A 398 -15.79 -9.81 -3.36
C ALA A 398 -14.80 -9.95 -2.19
N THR A 399 -15.20 -10.73 -1.18
CA THR A 399 -14.32 -11.14 -0.08
C THR A 399 -14.14 -12.64 -0.14
N LEU A 400 -12.91 -13.09 -0.37
CA LEU A 400 -12.56 -14.51 -0.47
C LEU A 400 -11.64 -14.91 0.67
N GLU A 401 -11.76 -16.16 1.10
CA GLU A 401 -10.92 -16.72 2.15
C GLU A 401 -10.23 -17.98 1.65
N ALA A 402 -8.94 -18.10 1.95
CA ALA A 402 -8.12 -19.27 1.69
C ALA A 402 -7.43 -19.70 2.99
N GLU A 403 -7.65 -20.94 3.40
CA GLU A 403 -6.96 -21.52 4.56
C GLU A 403 -5.80 -22.39 4.08
N VAL A 404 -4.59 -21.87 4.20
CA VAL A 404 -3.35 -22.56 3.80
C VAL A 404 -2.78 -23.30 5.00
N GLU A 405 -2.82 -24.62 4.95
CA GLU A 405 -2.24 -25.48 5.97
C GLU A 405 -0.80 -25.86 5.59
N MET A 406 0.10 -25.74 6.56
CA MET A 406 1.44 -26.28 6.52
C MET A 406 1.58 -27.36 7.60
N SER A 407 1.85 -28.60 7.17
CA SER A 407 2.06 -29.75 8.04
C SER A 407 3.53 -30.12 8.08
N GLU A 408 4.08 -30.31 9.28
CA GLU A 408 5.45 -30.77 9.52
C GLU A 408 5.45 -32.26 9.86
N LEU A 409 6.24 -33.04 9.12
CA LEU A 409 6.30 -34.50 9.26
C LEU A 409 7.74 -35.00 9.45
N GLU A 410 7.90 -35.98 10.35
CA GLU A 410 9.13 -36.76 10.56
C GLU A 410 8.81 -38.24 10.33
N ARG A 411 9.46 -38.87 9.34
CA ARG A 411 9.20 -40.27 8.96
C ARG A 411 7.70 -40.60 8.80
N SER A 412 6.92 -39.69 8.21
CA SER A 412 5.46 -39.74 8.05
C SER A 412 4.63 -39.54 9.32
N ASN A 413 5.23 -39.33 10.49
CA ASN A 413 4.53 -38.91 11.69
C ASN A 413 4.33 -37.39 11.70
N LEU A 414 3.12 -36.94 12.02
CA LEU A 414 2.78 -35.52 12.11
C LEU A 414 3.36 -34.92 13.39
N LEU A 415 4.30 -33.99 13.25
CA LEU A 415 4.87 -33.24 14.37
C LEU A 415 4.05 -31.99 14.71
N GLY A 416 3.42 -31.38 13.71
CA GLY A 416 2.66 -30.16 13.89
C GLY A 416 1.95 -29.68 12.64
N ARG A 417 0.89 -28.90 12.85
CA ARG A 417 0.16 -28.19 11.79
C ARG A 417 0.18 -26.70 12.05
N TYR A 418 0.22 -25.91 11.00
CA TYR A 418 0.22 -24.46 11.05
C TYR A 418 -0.77 -23.94 10.03
N LEU A 419 -1.73 -23.14 10.48
CA LEU A 419 -2.81 -22.66 9.62
C LEU A 419 -2.61 -21.17 9.32
N ASN A 420 -2.62 -20.81 8.05
CA ASN A 420 -2.64 -19.43 7.60
C ASN A 420 -4.01 -19.15 6.99
N LYS A 421 -4.82 -18.33 7.67
CA LYS A 421 -6.08 -17.82 7.14
C LYS A 421 -5.77 -16.54 6.37
N VAL A 422 -5.90 -16.60 5.04
CA VAL A 422 -5.67 -15.49 4.14
C VAL A 422 -7.02 -14.99 3.65
N THR A 423 -7.37 -13.76 4.00
CA THR A 423 -8.59 -13.07 3.56
C THR A 423 -8.21 -12.07 2.47
N LEU A 424 -8.84 -12.19 1.31
CA LEU A 424 -8.65 -11.32 0.16
C LEU A 424 -9.85 -10.39 0.01
N PHE A 425 -9.58 -9.09 -0.01
CA PHE A 425 -10.54 -8.06 -0.37
C PHE A 425 -10.32 -7.65 -1.83
N VAL A 426 -11.28 -7.99 -2.69
CA VAL A 426 -11.21 -7.73 -4.13
C VAL A 426 -11.97 -6.45 -4.44
N SER A 427 -11.26 -5.46 -4.97
CA SER A 427 -11.82 -4.19 -5.40
C SER A 427 -12.92 -4.38 -6.45
N PRO A 428 -13.94 -3.51 -6.53
CA PRO A 428 -14.83 -3.46 -7.69
C PRO A 428 -14.12 -2.99 -8.97
N TYR A 429 -12.95 -2.34 -8.87
CA TYR A 429 -12.20 -1.78 -10.00
C TYR A 429 -10.99 -2.64 -10.40
N GLU A 430 -10.57 -2.53 -11.66
CA GLU A 430 -9.46 -3.33 -12.25
C GLU A 430 -8.11 -2.59 -12.28
N PHE A 431 -8.07 -1.31 -11.90
CA PHE A 431 -6.93 -0.41 -12.12
C PHE A 431 -6.09 -0.16 -10.88
#